data_AF-A0A2T2ZN30-F1
#
_entry.id   AF-A0A2T2ZN30-F1
#
_cell.length_a   1.000
_cell.length_b   1.000
_cell.length_c   1.000
_cell.angle_alpha   90.00
_cell.angle_beta   90.00
_cell.angle_gamma   90.00
#
_symmetry.space_group_name_H-M   'P 1'
#
loop_
_entity.id
_entity.type
_entity.pdbx_description
1 polymer ?
#
loop_
_entity_poly.entity_id
_entity_poly.type
_entity_poly.pdbx_seq_one_letter_code
_entity_poly.pdbx_strand_id
1 'polypeptide(L)'
;MLGSGIGAAAAGTVPFQINPAPYGNPNGSVDSLPARCVAITGARAGEITITGAKDRGWGCYSAPVRWLNLATGASGEARLSDGLNGIPQAVTVATGSGPVVAIVLTGGVYTPGFVSVQVP
;
A
#
# COMPACT_ATOMS: atom_id res chain seq x y z
N MET A 1 31.22 10.40 23.34
CA MET A 1 30.47 9.66 22.29
C MET A 1 29.00 9.67 22.68
N LEU A 2 28.20 10.54 22.07
CA LEU A 2 26.75 10.53 22.24
C LEU A 2 26.20 9.46 21.29
N GLY A 3 25.65 8.39 21.85
CA GLY A 3 25.02 7.33 21.07
C GLY A 3 23.75 7.86 20.43
N SER A 4 23.72 7.87 19.10
CA SER A 4 22.51 8.10 18.32
C SER A 4 21.55 6.93 18.55
N GLY A 5 20.64 7.09 19.50
CA GLY A 5 19.52 6.16 19.68
C GLY A 5 18.70 6.14 18.39
N ILE A 6 18.60 4.96 17.77
CA ILE A 6 17.74 4.72 16.63
C ILE A 6 16.30 4.77 17.17
N GLY A 7 15.68 5.94 17.13
CA GLY A 7 14.26 6.07 17.47
C GLY A 7 13.46 5.24 16.48
N ALA A 8 12.74 4.23 16.97
CA ALA A 8 11.75 3.53 16.16
C ALA A 8 10.73 4.56 15.70
N ALA A 9 10.76 4.93 14.42
CA ALA A 9 9.74 5.78 13.83
C ALA A 9 8.39 5.08 14.02
N ALA A 10 7.41 5.77 14.61
CA ALA A 10 6.07 5.22 14.76
C ALA A 10 5.53 4.85 13.37
N ALA A 11 4.88 3.69 13.27
CA ALA A 11 4.33 3.26 12.00
C ALA A 11 3.33 4.30 11.49
N GLY A 12 3.58 4.85 10.31
CA GLY A 12 2.77 5.87 9.68
C GLY A 12 1.76 5.24 8.73
N THR A 13 0.48 5.54 8.90
CA THR A 13 -0.58 5.11 7.96
C THR A 13 -0.85 6.23 6.97
N VAL A 14 -0.52 6.01 5.69
CA VAL A 14 -0.72 6.97 4.61
C VAL A 14 -1.88 6.48 3.71
N PRO A 15 -2.99 7.23 3.59
CA PRO A 15 -4.06 6.87 2.67
C PRO A 15 -3.61 7.03 1.22
N PHE A 16 -4.15 6.17 0.36
CA PHE A 16 -3.92 6.29 -1.07
C PHE A 16 -4.47 7.62 -1.60
N GLN A 17 -3.66 8.35 -2.38
CA GLN A 17 -4.13 9.56 -3.07
C GLN A 17 -5.20 9.24 -4.11
N ILE A 18 -5.10 8.06 -4.74
CA ILE A 18 -6.14 7.53 -5.62
C ILE A 18 -6.42 6.11 -5.17
N ASN A 19 -7.64 5.83 -4.72
CA ASN A 19 -8.04 4.45 -4.44
C ASN A 19 -8.38 3.72 -5.75
N PRO A 20 -8.10 2.41 -5.86
CA PRO A 20 -8.62 1.63 -6.96
C PRO A 20 -10.14 1.76 -7.03
N ALA A 21 -10.68 1.99 -8.22
CA ALA A 21 -12.10 2.30 -8.39
C ALA A 21 -12.68 1.65 -9.65
N PRO A 22 -13.80 0.90 -9.56
CA PRO A 22 -14.46 0.34 -10.72
C PRO A 22 -15.02 1.45 -11.60
N TYR A 23 -14.73 1.43 -12.90
CA TYR A 23 -15.16 2.44 -13.89
C TYR A 23 -14.78 3.89 -13.49
N GLY A 24 -13.74 4.04 -12.66
CA GLY A 24 -13.35 5.35 -12.13
C GLY A 24 -14.32 5.96 -11.12
N ASN A 25 -15.26 5.20 -10.57
CA ASN A 25 -16.18 5.67 -9.53
C ASN A 25 -15.62 5.40 -8.12
N PRO A 26 -15.18 6.41 -7.35
CA PRO A 26 -14.59 6.22 -6.01
C PRO A 26 -15.59 5.72 -4.95
N ASN A 27 -16.88 5.72 -5.27
CA ASN A 27 -17.96 5.20 -4.43
C ASN A 27 -18.28 3.73 -4.69
N GLY A 28 -17.61 3.09 -5.67
CA GLY A 28 -17.86 1.71 -6.06
C GLY A 28 -18.94 1.55 -7.13
N SER A 29 -19.42 0.32 -7.29
CA SER A 29 -20.48 -0.12 -8.20
C SER A 29 -21.40 -1.13 -7.49
N VAL A 30 -22.41 -1.64 -8.20
CA VAL A 30 -23.36 -2.65 -7.66
C VAL A 30 -22.66 -3.95 -7.28
N ASP A 31 -21.60 -4.31 -8.00
CA ASP A 31 -20.83 -5.55 -7.87
C ASP A 31 -19.48 -5.36 -7.16
N SER A 32 -19.04 -4.12 -6.92
CA SER A 32 -17.74 -3.83 -6.32
C SER A 32 -17.81 -2.67 -5.34
N LEU A 33 -17.56 -2.99 -4.06
CA LEU A 33 -17.54 -1.99 -3.00
C LEU A 33 -16.36 -1.04 -3.14
N PRO A 34 -16.48 0.22 -2.67
CA PRO A 34 -15.39 1.18 -2.75
C PRO A 34 -14.15 0.72 -1.99
N ALA A 35 -12.99 0.77 -2.65
CA ALA A 35 -11.72 0.53 -2.00
C ALA A 35 -11.34 1.67 -1.06
N ARG A 36 -10.64 1.30 0.00
CA ARG A 36 -10.02 2.17 1.00
C ARG A 36 -8.65 1.56 1.30
N CYS A 37 -7.68 1.79 0.43
CA CYS A 37 -6.31 1.29 0.56
C CYS A 37 -5.44 2.31 1.32
N VAL A 38 -4.49 1.79 2.08
CA VAL A 38 -3.46 2.54 2.82
C VAL A 38 -2.10 1.89 2.62
N ALA A 39 -1.05 2.68 2.74
CA ALA A 39 0.32 2.21 2.91
C ALA A 39 0.75 2.49 4.36
N ILE A 40 1.24 1.46 5.04
CA ILE A 40 1.83 1.56 6.37
C ILE A 40 3.34 1.58 6.20
N THR A 41 4.00 2.64 6.67
CA THR A 41 5.47 2.78 6.67
C THR A 41 6.01 2.74 8.10
N GLY A 42 7.28 2.40 8.29
CA GLY A 42 7.93 2.47 9.61
C GLY A 42 7.59 1.35 10.59
N ALA A 43 6.75 0.39 10.22
CA ALA A 43 6.60 -0.86 10.98
C ALA A 43 7.91 -1.65 11.02
N ARG A 44 8.66 -1.61 9.92
CA ARG A 44 10.05 -2.04 9.76
C ARG A 44 10.76 -1.04 8.86
N ALA A 45 12.05 -0.79 9.13
CA ALA A 45 12.85 0.15 8.33
C ALA A 45 12.97 -0.34 6.89
N GLY A 46 12.81 0.56 5.91
CA GLY A 46 12.90 0.24 4.49
C GLY A 46 11.79 -0.65 3.94
N GLU A 47 10.71 -0.88 4.69
CA GLU A 47 9.54 -1.65 4.24
C GLU A 47 8.28 -0.80 4.19
N ILE A 48 7.40 -1.17 3.27
CA ILE A 48 6.00 -0.70 3.25
C ILE A 48 5.05 -1.88 3.27
N THR A 49 3.93 -1.73 3.98
CA THR A 49 2.80 -2.66 3.91
C THR A 49 1.63 -1.98 3.22
N ILE A 50 1.15 -2.54 2.10
CA ILE A 50 -0.08 -2.09 1.46
C ILE A 50 -1.21 -2.97 1.97
N THR A 51 -2.29 -2.34 2.44
CA THR A 51 -3.48 -3.04 2.95
C THR A 51 -4.70 -2.11 2.90
N GLY A 52 -5.83 -2.54 3.47
CA GLY A 52 -7.04 -1.73 3.58
C GLY A 52 -7.10 -0.89 4.86
N ALA A 53 -7.84 0.21 4.82
CA ALA A 53 -7.97 1.20 5.89
C ALA A 53 -9.05 0.86 6.92
N LYS A 54 -9.89 -0.16 6.65
CA LYS A 54 -10.90 -0.62 7.61
C LYS A 54 -10.21 -1.46 8.70
N ASP A 55 -10.96 -1.75 9.75
CA ASP A 55 -10.50 -2.54 10.89
C ASP A 55 -9.71 -3.77 10.45
N ARG A 56 -8.59 -4.03 11.11
CA ARG A 56 -7.70 -5.17 10.83
C ARG A 56 -7.14 -5.24 9.40
N GLY A 57 -7.12 -4.14 8.64
CA GLY A 57 -6.51 -4.11 7.31
C GLY A 57 -7.47 -4.39 6.15
N TRP A 58 -8.79 -4.41 6.38
CA TRP A 58 -9.76 -4.72 5.33
C TRP A 58 -10.05 -3.53 4.40
N GLY A 59 -10.54 -3.82 3.20
CA GLY A 59 -11.09 -2.80 2.30
C GLY A 59 -10.19 -2.38 1.15
N CYS A 60 -9.08 -3.07 0.90
CA CYS A 60 -8.37 -3.00 -0.39
C CYS A 60 -8.70 -4.25 -1.24
N TYR A 61 -8.35 -4.26 -2.52
CA TYR A 61 -8.61 -5.40 -3.41
C TYR A 61 -7.45 -6.40 -3.43
N SER A 62 -7.73 -7.69 -3.70
CA SER A 62 -6.67 -8.63 -4.12
C SER A 62 -6.23 -8.23 -5.52
N ALA A 63 -4.98 -7.78 -5.63
CA ALA A 63 -4.44 -7.24 -6.88
C ALA A 63 -2.90 -7.23 -6.84
N PRO A 64 -2.25 -7.29 -8.01
CA PRO A 64 -0.83 -6.97 -8.15
C PRO A 64 -0.52 -5.55 -7.65
N VAL A 65 0.65 -5.42 -7.05
CA VAL A 65 1.24 -4.17 -6.58
C VAL A 65 2.56 -4.00 -7.28
N ARG A 66 2.78 -2.84 -7.90
CA ARG A 66 4.09 -2.44 -8.41
C ARG A 66 4.58 -1.24 -7.64
N TRP A 67 5.88 -1.19 -7.36
CA TRP A 67 6.48 -0.10 -6.60
C TRP A 67 7.81 0.35 -7.21
N LEU A 68 8.18 1.59 -6.91
CA LEU A 68 9.44 2.21 -7.32
C LEU A 68 9.94 3.10 -6.18
N ASN A 69 11.18 2.88 -5.75
CA ASN A 69 11.93 3.79 -4.91
C ASN A 69 12.56 4.87 -5.81
N LEU A 70 12.11 6.11 -5.64
CA LEU A 70 12.52 7.24 -6.48
C LEU A 70 13.94 7.72 -6.17
N ALA A 71 14.49 7.39 -5.01
CA ALA A 71 15.86 7.77 -4.66
C ALA A 71 16.90 6.80 -5.24
N THR A 72 16.59 5.51 -5.30
CA THR A 72 17.55 4.47 -5.71
C THR A 72 17.26 3.87 -7.10
N GLY A 73 16.06 4.07 -7.63
CA GLY A 73 15.58 3.40 -8.85
C GLY A 73 15.21 1.92 -8.63
N ALA A 74 15.34 1.39 -7.41
CA ALA A 74 14.89 0.04 -7.09
C ALA A 74 13.38 -0.08 -7.32
N SER A 75 12.95 -1.19 -7.91
CA SER A 75 11.55 -1.43 -8.22
C SER A 75 11.22 -2.90 -8.04
N GLY A 76 9.94 -3.20 -7.92
CA GLY A 76 9.48 -4.57 -7.78
C GLY A 76 7.99 -4.73 -7.96
N GLU A 77 7.59 -5.99 -7.94
CA GLU A 77 6.20 -6.41 -8.00
C GLU A 77 5.91 -7.36 -6.85
N ALA A 78 4.72 -7.25 -6.29
CA ALA A 78 4.18 -8.16 -5.31
C ALA A 78 2.67 -8.28 -5.52
N ARG A 79 1.98 -9.07 -4.69
CA ARG A 79 0.53 -9.23 -4.81
C ARG A 79 -0.11 -9.18 -3.44
N LEU A 80 -1.19 -8.40 -3.33
CA LEU A 80 -2.07 -8.43 -2.17
C LEU A 80 -2.70 -9.82 -2.07
N SER A 81 -2.73 -10.39 -0.87
CA SER A 81 -3.39 -11.67 -0.61
C SER A 81 -4.86 -11.66 -1.04
N ASP A 82 -5.44 -12.85 -1.23
CA ASP A 82 -6.82 -13.00 -1.71
C ASP A 82 -7.89 -12.55 -0.71
N GLY A 83 -7.52 -12.26 0.54
CA GLY A 83 -8.47 -11.75 1.53
C GLY A 83 -9.45 -12.81 2.02
N LEU A 84 -8.98 -14.02 2.32
CA LEU A 84 -9.80 -15.18 2.70
C LEU A 84 -9.42 -15.68 4.10
N ASN A 85 -10.31 -16.46 4.72
CA ASN A 85 -10.06 -17.12 6.01
C ASN A 85 -9.67 -16.18 7.16
N GLY A 86 -10.25 -14.97 7.19
CA GLY A 86 -9.95 -13.97 8.21
C GLY A 86 -8.64 -13.21 8.01
N ILE A 87 -7.92 -13.46 6.91
CA ILE A 87 -6.71 -12.74 6.53
C ILE A 87 -7.12 -11.60 5.59
N PRO A 88 -6.81 -10.33 5.91
CA PRO A 88 -7.11 -9.20 5.03
C PRO A 88 -6.22 -9.21 3.78
N GLN A 89 -6.63 -8.47 2.74
CA GLN A 89 -5.78 -8.18 1.60
C GLN A 89 -4.59 -7.32 2.04
N ALA A 90 -3.41 -7.91 2.07
CA ALA A 90 -2.20 -7.23 2.50
C ALA A 90 -0.96 -7.77 1.80
N VAL A 91 0.06 -6.92 1.65
CA VAL A 91 1.39 -7.30 1.19
C VAL A 91 2.43 -6.37 1.79
N THR A 92 3.54 -6.93 2.26
CA THR A 92 4.70 -6.17 2.73
C THR A 92 5.84 -6.36 1.76
N VAL A 93 6.49 -5.26 1.38
CA VAL A 93 7.60 -5.26 0.44
C VAL A 93 8.77 -4.44 0.99
N ALA A 94 9.98 -4.96 0.79
CA ALA A 94 11.23 -4.24 1.11
C ALA A 94 11.58 -3.32 -0.06
N THR A 95 11.28 -2.03 0.10
CA THR A 95 11.48 -0.99 -0.93
C THR A 95 12.80 -0.25 -0.76
N GLY A 96 13.44 -0.41 0.40
CA GLY A 96 14.47 0.50 0.88
C GLY A 96 13.87 1.80 1.43
N SER A 97 14.71 2.58 2.12
CA SER A 97 14.33 3.90 2.64
C SER A 97 14.25 4.94 1.52
N GLY A 98 13.52 6.03 1.80
CA GLY A 98 13.33 7.15 0.89
C GLY A 98 11.93 7.24 0.27
N PRO A 99 11.77 8.11 -0.75
CA PRO A 99 10.50 8.32 -1.41
C PRO A 99 10.13 7.12 -2.28
N VAL A 100 8.97 6.53 -2.01
CA VAL A 100 8.46 5.37 -2.72
C VAL A 100 7.09 5.67 -3.29
N VAL A 101 6.87 5.26 -4.54
CA VAL A 101 5.54 5.22 -5.15
C VAL A 101 5.10 3.77 -5.31
N ALA A 102 3.83 3.50 -5.08
CA ALA A 102 3.23 2.19 -5.30
C ALA A 102 1.88 2.31 -6.01
N ILE A 103 1.60 1.33 -6.87
CA ILE A 103 0.39 1.26 -7.68
C ILE A 103 -0.26 -0.10 -7.47
N VAL A 104 -1.56 -0.10 -7.19
CA VAL A 104 -2.40 -1.32 -7.11
C VAL A 104 -3.13 -1.49 -8.44
N LEU A 105 -2.89 -2.60 -9.13
CA LEU A 105 -3.33 -2.86 -10.50
C LEU A 105 -4.45 -3.90 -10.55
N THR A 106 -5.68 -3.49 -10.22
CA THR A 106 -6.85 -4.39 -10.22
C THR A 106 -7.21 -4.92 -11.62
N GLY A 107 -6.81 -4.20 -12.69
CA GLY A 107 -7.00 -4.61 -14.08
C GLY A 107 -8.41 -4.30 -14.62
N GLY A 108 -8.62 -4.64 -15.90
CA GLY A 108 -9.91 -4.44 -16.57
C GLY A 108 -10.35 -2.98 -16.59
N VAL A 109 -11.58 -2.72 -16.13
CA VAL A 109 -12.24 -1.41 -16.09
C VAL A 109 -11.97 -0.63 -14.81
N TYR A 110 -11.01 -1.05 -14.00
CA TYR A 110 -10.65 -0.35 -12.76
C TYR A 110 -9.63 0.75 -13.03
N THR A 111 -9.86 1.92 -12.44
CA THR A 111 -8.79 2.90 -12.23
C THR A 111 -7.79 2.31 -11.23
N PRO A 112 -6.48 2.32 -11.53
CA PRO A 112 -5.47 1.85 -10.59
C PRO A 112 -5.43 2.67 -9.31
N GLY A 113 -5.09 2.01 -8.20
CA GLY A 113 -4.76 2.72 -6.96
C GLY A 113 -3.35 3.28 -7.02
N PHE A 114 -3.12 4.44 -6.42
CA PHE A 114 -1.82 5.08 -6.35
C PHE A 114 -1.56 5.64 -4.95
N VAL A 115 -0.34 5.43 -4.47
CA VAL A 115 0.18 6.06 -3.26
C VAL A 115 1.62 6.50 -3.43
N SER A 116 1.98 7.63 -2.81
CA SER A 116 3.38 8.03 -2.61
C SER A 116 3.65 8.20 -1.12
N VAL A 117 4.71 7.58 -0.63
CA VAL A 117 5.07 7.60 0.79
C VAL A 117 6.55 7.89 0.98
N GLN A 118 6.88 8.36 2.18
CA GLN A 118 8.25 8.38 2.64
C GLN A 118 8.49 7.17 3.54
N VAL A 119 9.46 6.35 3.17
CA VAL A 119 9.86 5.17 3.93
C VAL A 119 11.07 5.52 4.80
N PRO A 120 10.97 5.39 6.13
CA PRO A 120 12.09 5.62 7.03
C PRO A 120 13.18 4.55 6.87
#